data_AF-A0A835HZ39-F1
#
_entry.id   AF-A0A835HZ39-F1
#
_cell.length_a   1.000
_cell.length_b   1.000
_cell.length_c   1.000
_cell.angle_alpha   90.00
_cell.angle_beta   90.00
_cell.angle_gamma   90.00
#
_symmetry.space_group_name_H-M   'P 1'
#
loop_
_entity.id
_entity.type
_entity.pdbx_description
1 polymer ?
#
loop_
_entity_poly.entity_id
_entity_poly.type
_entity_poly.pdbx_seq_one_letter_code
_entity_poly.pdbx_strand_id
1 'polypeptide(L)'
;MASFADKVRGAQPQHLDVEDLPVPKIKGNMPSIKLPKKAVERGRLYCRYCLVGRLDTQKMRMDEIRSIAAAKWSPQGDWKIIPLGKGFFIIRLTTESDWRNIWGGGPWRFGEQTLRLSKWTPDFNTEVHTRTNALIWIKFPKLGRQSLGL
;
A
#
# COMPACT_ATOMS: atom_id res chain seq x y z
N MET A 1 20.82 29.89 -6.94
CA MET A 1 20.09 28.68 -7.39
C MET A 1 19.78 27.86 -6.14
N ALA A 2 18.50 27.62 -5.84
CA ALA A 2 18.11 26.78 -4.72
C ALA A 2 18.49 25.31 -5.04
N SER A 3 19.18 24.66 -4.11
CA SER A 3 19.56 23.25 -4.20
C SER A 3 18.31 22.37 -4.21
N PHE A 4 18.41 21.16 -4.75
CA PHE A 4 17.36 20.15 -4.63
C PHE A 4 16.92 19.96 -3.16
N ALA A 5 17.86 20.12 -2.22
CA ALA A 5 17.62 20.08 -0.77
C ALA A 5 16.67 21.20 -0.28
N ASP A 6 16.70 22.38 -0.88
CA ASP A 6 15.86 23.52 -0.47
C ASP A 6 14.39 23.31 -0.86
N LYS A 7 14.12 22.48 -1.88
CA LYS A 7 12.77 22.18 -2.37
C LYS A 7 12.03 21.15 -1.52
N VAL A 8 12.72 20.46 -0.60
CA VAL A 8 12.14 19.39 0.23
C VAL A 8 11.71 19.88 1.62
N ARG A 9 12.03 21.13 1.98
CA ARG A 9 11.79 21.71 3.32
C ARG A 9 10.32 21.90 3.74
N GLY A 10 9.34 21.47 2.93
CA GLY A 10 7.93 21.80 3.12
C GLY A 10 6.96 20.67 3.50
N ALA A 11 7.37 19.41 3.68
CA ALA A 11 6.41 18.31 3.86
C ALA A 11 6.74 17.26 4.94
N GLN A 12 6.00 17.34 6.05
CA GLN A 12 5.53 16.26 6.94
C GLN A 12 6.54 15.50 7.87
N PRO A 13 6.08 14.97 9.03
CA PRO A 13 6.91 14.66 10.22
C PRO A 13 7.78 13.39 10.18
N GLN A 14 8.25 12.93 9.01
CA GLN A 14 8.56 11.49 8.80
C GLN A 14 9.89 11.19 8.09
N HIS A 15 10.82 12.13 8.02
CA HIS A 15 12.06 11.95 7.28
C HIS A 15 13.08 11.14 8.09
N LEU A 16 13.63 10.07 7.49
CA LEU A 16 14.91 9.52 7.92
C LEU A 16 15.96 10.53 7.50
N ASP A 17 16.61 11.21 8.45
CA ASP A 17 17.68 12.12 8.10
C ASP A 17 18.78 11.32 7.39
N VAL A 18 19.23 11.84 6.24
CA VAL A 18 20.27 11.17 5.43
C VAL A 18 21.54 10.97 6.26
N GLU A 19 21.74 11.83 7.26
CA GLU A 19 22.80 11.80 8.26
C GLU A 19 22.71 10.60 9.21
N ASP A 20 21.52 10.05 9.43
CA ASP A 20 21.29 8.84 10.24
C ASP A 20 21.60 7.54 9.47
N LEU A 21 21.82 7.63 8.16
CA LEU A 21 22.16 6.46 7.34
C LEU A 21 23.65 6.14 7.50
N PRO A 22 23.99 4.87 7.79
CA PRO A 22 25.39 4.48 7.86
C PRO A 22 26.02 4.60 6.47
N VAL A 23 27.30 4.97 6.45
CA VAL A 23 28.07 5.09 5.21
C VAL A 23 27.91 3.83 4.36
N PRO A 24 27.52 3.95 3.07
CA PRO A 24 27.37 2.81 2.18
C PRO A 24 28.63 1.96 2.13
N LYS A 25 28.47 0.64 2.27
CA LYS A 25 29.55 -0.33 2.11
C LYS A 25 29.41 -1.03 0.76
N ILE A 26 30.49 -1.13 0.02
CA ILE A 26 30.50 -1.92 -1.21
C ILE A 26 30.58 -3.39 -0.82
N LYS A 27 29.59 -4.19 -1.22
CA LYS A 27 29.60 -5.65 -1.06
C LYS A 27 29.73 -6.27 -2.46
N GLY A 28 30.94 -6.68 -2.83
CA GLY A 28 31.24 -7.09 -4.20
C GLY A 28 31.28 -5.89 -5.15
N ASN A 29 30.40 -5.86 -6.17
CA ASN A 29 30.23 -4.71 -7.07
C ASN A 29 28.93 -3.91 -6.82
N MET A 30 28.22 -4.18 -5.72
CA MET A 30 26.98 -3.47 -5.38
C MET A 30 27.17 -2.57 -4.16
N PRO A 31 26.80 -1.28 -4.24
CA PRO A 31 26.70 -0.43 -3.06
C PRO A 31 25.57 -0.95 -2.18
N SER A 32 25.88 -1.19 -0.91
CA SER A 32 24.94 -1.72 0.08
C SER A 32 24.91 -0.85 1.32
N ILE A 33 23.71 -0.52 1.80
CA ILE A 33 23.53 0.19 3.06
C ILE A 33 22.80 -0.77 4.00
N LYS A 34 23.34 -0.97 5.19
CA LYS A 34 22.60 -1.67 6.25
C LYS A 34 21.63 -0.68 6.87
N LEU A 35 20.33 -0.86 6.64
CA LEU A 35 19.33 -0.01 7.28
C LEU A 35 19.43 -0.14 8.81
N PRO A 36 19.53 0.97 9.56
CA PRO A 36 19.51 0.94 11.01
C PRO A 36 18.24 0.25 11.53
N LYS A 37 18.34 -0.50 12.63
CA LYS A 37 17.17 -1.18 13.24
C LYS A 37 16.00 -0.22 13.49
N LYS A 38 16.29 0.98 14.00
CA LYS A 38 15.30 2.04 14.23
C LYS A 38 14.57 2.45 12.94
N ALA A 39 15.28 2.52 11.81
CA ALA A 39 14.68 2.85 10.52
C ALA A 39 13.75 1.74 10.02
N VAL A 40 14.16 0.48 10.18
CA VAL A 40 13.33 -0.69 9.83
C VAL A 40 12.06 -0.73 10.69
N GLU A 41 12.19 -0.52 12.00
CA GLU A 41 11.05 -0.52 12.92
C GLU A 41 10.07 0.62 12.64
N ARG A 42 10.57 1.83 12.38
CA ARG A 42 9.74 2.95 11.92
C ARG A 42 9.01 2.62 10.62
N GLY A 43 9.70 2.02 9.64
CA GLY A 43 9.09 1.59 8.39
C GLY A 43 7.98 0.55 8.60
N ARG A 44 8.19 -0.40 9.52
CA ARG A 44 7.16 -1.40 9.89
C ARG A 44 5.94 -0.75 10.53
N LEU A 45 6.15 0.21 11.43
CA LEU A 45 5.05 0.94 12.05
C LEU A 45 4.30 1.80 11.03
N TYR A 46 5.02 2.50 10.17
CA TYR A 46 4.46 3.34 9.11
C TYR A 46 3.63 2.53 8.10
N CYS A 47 4.09 1.32 7.77
CA CYS A 47 3.41 0.43 6.84
C CYS A 47 2.51 -0.61 7.51
N ARG A 48 2.22 -0.49 8.81
CA ARG A 48 1.42 -1.46 9.57
C ARG A 48 0.05 -1.73 8.93
N TYR A 49 -0.56 -0.68 8.39
CA TYR A 49 -1.87 -0.74 7.71
C TYR A 49 -1.74 -0.44 6.21
N CYS A 50 -0.63 -0.85 5.59
CA CYS A 50 -0.48 -0.77 4.14
C CYS A 50 -1.06 -2.01 3.44
N LEU A 51 -1.73 -1.75 2.33
CA LEU A 51 -2.11 -2.75 1.33
C LEU A 51 -1.42 -2.43 0.01
N VAL A 52 -1.19 -3.45 -0.79
CA VAL A 52 -0.78 -3.31 -2.18
C VAL A 52 -1.99 -3.58 -3.07
N GLY A 53 -2.30 -2.62 -3.92
CA GLY A 53 -3.30 -2.74 -4.98
C GLY A 53 -2.66 -3.02 -6.34
N ARG A 54 -3.31 -3.87 -7.14
CA ARG A 54 -2.93 -4.15 -8.54
C ARG A 54 -4.16 -4.12 -9.45
N LEU A 55 -4.06 -3.35 -10.54
CA LEU A 55 -5.05 -3.30 -11.63
C LEU A 55 -4.37 -3.63 -12.96
N ASP A 56 -4.75 -4.74 -13.61
CA ASP A 56 -3.94 -5.38 -14.65
C ASP A 56 -3.69 -4.56 -15.91
N THR A 57 -4.58 -3.63 -16.26
CA THR A 57 -4.46 -2.81 -17.47
C THR A 57 -4.13 -1.35 -17.12
N GLN A 58 -3.11 -0.79 -17.79
CA GLN A 58 -2.62 0.59 -17.63
C GLN A 58 -3.57 1.68 -18.20
N LYS A 59 -4.87 1.41 -18.30
CA LYS A 59 -5.81 2.39 -18.88
C LYS A 59 -6.26 3.48 -17.90
N MET A 60 -6.22 3.21 -16.59
CA MET A 60 -6.78 4.12 -15.58
C MET A 60 -5.71 5.08 -15.05
N ARG A 61 -6.03 6.38 -15.01
CA ARG A 61 -5.14 7.40 -14.42
C ARG A 61 -5.15 7.31 -12.90
N MET A 62 -4.05 7.69 -12.24
CA MET A 62 -3.97 7.61 -10.77
C MET A 62 -5.02 8.45 -10.06
N ASP A 63 -5.41 9.59 -10.63
CA ASP A 63 -6.44 10.45 -10.02
C ASP A 63 -7.84 9.85 -10.12
N GLU A 64 -8.11 9.09 -11.20
CA GLU A 64 -9.33 8.31 -11.34
C GLU A 64 -9.38 7.17 -10.33
N ILE A 65 -8.26 6.44 -10.15
CA ILE A 65 -8.12 5.41 -9.11
C ILE A 65 -8.40 6.02 -7.73
N ARG A 66 -7.81 7.19 -7.42
CA ARG A 66 -8.03 7.88 -6.14
C ARG A 66 -9.49 8.28 -5.94
N SER A 67 -10.13 8.83 -6.96
CA SER A 67 -11.54 9.24 -6.90
C SER A 67 -12.46 8.05 -6.64
N ILE A 68 -12.29 6.96 -7.39
CA ILE A 68 -13.07 5.73 -7.22
C ILE A 68 -12.83 5.11 -5.83
N ALA A 69 -11.57 5.05 -5.39
CA ALA A 69 -11.20 4.55 -4.07
C ALA A 69 -11.84 5.36 -2.95
N ALA A 70 -11.78 6.69 -3.02
CA ALA A 70 -12.37 7.59 -2.03
C ALA A 70 -13.88 7.34 -1.90
N ALA A 71 -14.58 7.28 -3.03
CA ALA A 71 -16.02 7.06 -3.07
C ALA A 71 -16.41 5.65 -2.55
N LYS A 72 -15.67 4.61 -2.93
CA LYS A 72 -16.00 3.22 -2.56
C LYS A 72 -15.68 2.88 -1.13
N TRP A 73 -14.56 3.37 -0.62
CA TRP A 73 -14.08 2.98 0.71
C TRP A 73 -14.56 3.93 1.79
N SER A 74 -14.83 5.20 1.46
CA SER A 74 -15.21 6.25 2.41
C SER A 74 -14.42 6.17 3.72
N PRO A 75 -13.06 6.16 3.65
CA PRO A 75 -12.22 5.94 4.81
C PRO A 75 -12.43 7.05 5.85
N GLN A 76 -12.45 6.68 7.12
CA GLN A 76 -12.66 7.61 8.22
C GLN A 76 -11.37 8.31 8.62
N GLY A 77 -10.23 7.63 8.47
CA GLY A 77 -8.90 8.16 8.77
C GLY A 77 -8.15 8.66 7.55
N ASP A 78 -6.99 9.25 7.82
CA ASP A 78 -6.04 9.64 6.79
C ASP A 78 -5.59 8.43 5.97
N TRP A 79 -5.54 8.63 4.64
CA TRP A 79 -5.12 7.60 3.71
C TRP A 79 -4.37 8.20 2.52
N LYS A 80 -3.55 7.39 1.86
CA LYS A 80 -2.79 7.79 0.65
C LYS A 80 -2.71 6.64 -0.34
N ILE A 81 -2.76 6.99 -1.63
CA ILE A 81 -2.38 6.08 -2.73
C ILE A 81 -1.05 6.53 -3.33
N ILE A 82 -0.06 5.64 -3.28
CA ILE A 82 1.30 5.86 -3.75
C ILE A 82 1.56 4.94 -4.96
N PRO A 83 1.73 5.47 -6.18
CA PRO A 83 1.99 4.64 -7.37
C PRO A 83 3.36 3.96 -7.28
N LEU A 84 3.41 2.67 -7.63
CA LEU A 84 4.67 1.90 -7.74
C LEU A 84 5.05 1.58 -9.19
N GLY A 85 4.19 1.91 -10.16
CA GLY A 85 4.40 1.60 -11.58
C GLY A 85 3.90 0.20 -11.96
N LYS A 86 3.86 -0.10 -13.26
CA LYS A 86 3.33 -1.37 -13.82
C LYS A 86 1.94 -1.74 -13.24
N GLY A 87 1.12 -0.72 -12.96
CA GLY A 87 -0.23 -0.80 -12.37
C GLY A 87 -0.30 -1.33 -10.94
N PHE A 88 0.82 -1.34 -10.21
CA PHE A 88 0.84 -1.50 -8.75
C PHE A 88 0.80 -0.15 -8.04
N PHE A 89 0.22 -0.13 -6.85
CA PHE A 89 0.22 1.02 -5.95
C PHE A 89 0.08 0.58 -4.49
N ILE A 90 0.61 1.37 -3.57
CA ILE A 90 0.40 1.20 -2.13
C ILE A 90 -0.82 2.00 -1.70
N ILE A 91 -1.71 1.37 -0.95
CA ILE A 91 -2.78 2.00 -0.21
C ILE A 91 -2.31 2.07 1.25
N ARG A 92 -1.95 3.26 1.71
CA ARG A 92 -1.56 3.50 3.11
C ARG A 92 -2.76 4.01 3.88
N LEU A 93 -3.06 3.34 4.98
CA LEU A 93 -4.13 3.72 5.92
C LEU A 93 -3.52 4.03 7.27
N THR A 94 -4.22 4.83 8.07
CA THR A 94 -3.79 5.16 9.44
C THR A 94 -4.55 4.37 10.50
N THR A 95 -5.75 3.89 10.17
CA THR A 95 -6.61 3.17 11.11
C THR A 95 -6.71 1.68 10.74
N GLU A 96 -6.84 0.85 11.77
CA GLU A 96 -7.11 -0.57 11.58
C GLU A 96 -8.53 -0.82 11.05
N SER A 97 -9.50 0.02 11.43
CA SER A 97 -10.88 -0.08 10.96
C SER A 97 -10.97 0.09 9.45
N ASP A 98 -10.36 1.13 8.88
CA ASP A 98 -10.34 1.34 7.44
C ASP A 98 -9.58 0.21 6.73
N TRP A 99 -8.48 -0.26 7.33
CA TRP A 99 -7.72 -1.40 6.80
C TRP A 99 -8.57 -2.66 6.73
N ARG A 100 -9.29 -3.01 7.79
CA ARG A 100 -10.17 -4.19 7.82
C ARG A 100 -11.34 -4.03 6.85
N ASN A 101 -11.92 -2.84 6.76
CA ASN A 101 -13.02 -2.54 5.84
C ASN A 101 -12.58 -2.71 4.38
N ILE A 102 -11.44 -2.12 3.99
CA ILE A 102 -10.93 -2.22 2.62
C ILE A 102 -10.44 -3.64 2.34
N TRP A 103 -9.74 -4.26 3.28
CA TRP A 103 -9.25 -5.63 3.12
C TRP A 103 -10.41 -6.60 2.96
N GLY A 104 -11.41 -6.57 3.85
CA GLY A 104 -12.52 -7.55 3.93
C GLY A 104 -13.76 -7.22 3.11
N GLY A 105 -13.95 -5.98 2.68
CA GLY A 105 -15.15 -5.52 1.95
C GLY A 105 -15.13 -5.80 0.44
N GLY A 106 -14.08 -6.44 -0.08
CA GLY A 106 -13.94 -6.78 -1.49
C GLY A 106 -14.82 -7.94 -1.96
N PRO A 107 -14.83 -8.26 -3.27
CA PRO A 107 -13.95 -7.73 -4.32
C PRO A 107 -14.32 -6.30 -4.75
N TRP A 108 -13.30 -5.45 -4.95
CA TRP A 108 -13.51 -4.09 -5.41
C TRP A 108 -13.35 -4.00 -6.92
N ARG A 109 -14.34 -3.39 -7.60
CA ARG A 109 -14.26 -3.09 -9.04
C ARG A 109 -13.94 -1.63 -9.27
N PHE A 110 -12.94 -1.36 -10.10
CA PHE A 110 -12.52 -0.04 -10.56
C PHE A 110 -12.75 -0.01 -12.07
N GLY A 111 -13.89 0.52 -12.49
CA GLY A 111 -14.41 0.34 -13.85
C GLY A 111 -14.64 -1.13 -14.19
N GLU A 112 -14.12 -1.56 -15.33
CA GLU A 112 -14.18 -2.96 -15.79
C GLU A 112 -13.13 -3.88 -15.15
N GLN A 113 -12.30 -3.35 -14.25
CA GLN A 113 -11.21 -4.12 -13.65
C GLN A 113 -11.49 -4.47 -12.19
N THR A 114 -11.12 -5.68 -11.79
CA THR A 114 -11.11 -6.08 -10.39
C THR A 114 -9.78 -5.70 -9.75
N LEU A 115 -9.84 -4.94 -8.66
CA LEU A 115 -8.69 -4.61 -7.85
C LEU A 115 -8.24 -5.84 -7.06
N ARG A 116 -7.00 -6.27 -7.30
CA ARG A 116 -6.34 -7.29 -6.50
C ARG A 116 -5.64 -6.61 -5.32
N LEU A 117 -5.89 -7.11 -4.12
CA LEU A 117 -5.29 -6.62 -2.88
C LEU A 117 -4.36 -7.67 -2.28
N SER A 118 -3.22 -7.23 -1.77
CA SER A 118 -2.29 -8.02 -0.96
C SER A 118 -1.83 -7.22 0.26
N LYS A 119 -1.46 -7.90 1.35
CA LYS A 119 -0.84 -7.21 2.49
C LYS A 119 0.53 -6.71 2.09
N TRP A 120 0.88 -5.48 2.48
CA TRP A 120 2.25 -5.01 2.29
C TRP A 120 3.22 -5.80 3.17
N THR A 121 4.36 -6.18 2.62
CA THR A 121 5.47 -6.80 3.34
C THR A 121 6.78 -6.06 3.05
N PRO A 122 7.76 -6.05 3.98
CA PRO A 122 9.05 -5.41 3.73
C PRO A 122 9.79 -5.98 2.52
N ASP A 123 9.61 -7.27 2.24
CA ASP A 123 10.20 -7.98 1.09
C ASP A 123 9.30 -7.92 -0.16
N PHE A 124 8.35 -6.97 -0.19
CA PHE A 124 7.45 -6.83 -1.33
C PHE A 124 8.25 -6.43 -2.57
N ASN A 125 8.36 -7.38 -3.50
CA ASN A 125 8.95 -7.16 -4.82
C ASN A 125 7.86 -7.22 -5.89
N THR A 126 7.69 -6.11 -6.61
CA THR A 126 6.74 -5.96 -7.72
C THR A 126 6.99 -6.95 -8.86
N GLU A 127 8.22 -7.42 -9.06
CA GLU A 127 8.60 -8.34 -10.14
C GLU A 127 8.28 -9.81 -9.79
N VAL A 128 8.41 -10.18 -8.52
CA VAL A 128 8.06 -11.52 -8.02
C VAL A 128 6.53 -11.64 -7.84
N HIS A 129 5.87 -10.60 -7.32
CA HIS A 129 4.42 -10.59 -7.09
C HIS A 129 3.57 -10.52 -8.36
N THR A 130 4.18 -10.39 -9.54
CA THR A 130 3.50 -10.68 -10.81
C THR A 130 2.98 -12.12 -10.88
N ARG A 131 3.54 -13.05 -10.08
CA ARG A 131 3.28 -14.50 -10.19
C ARG A 131 2.74 -15.17 -8.92
N THR A 132 2.54 -14.48 -7.79
CA THR A 132 2.31 -15.21 -6.53
C THR A 132 1.31 -14.52 -5.59
N ASN A 133 0.32 -15.30 -5.16
CA ASN A 133 -0.73 -15.08 -4.15
C ASN A 133 -1.81 -14.02 -4.49
N ALA A 134 -2.90 -14.49 -5.10
CA ALA A 134 -4.16 -13.74 -5.20
C ALA A 134 -5.09 -14.14 -4.03
N LEU A 135 -5.70 -13.15 -3.36
CA LEU A 135 -6.86 -13.41 -2.53
C LEU A 135 -8.04 -13.80 -3.42
N ILE A 136 -8.66 -14.95 -3.12
CA ILE A 136 -9.88 -15.41 -3.78
C ILE A 136 -11.06 -15.11 -2.84
N TRP A 137 -12.02 -14.32 -3.32
CA TRP A 137 -13.26 -14.01 -2.59
C TRP A 137 -14.28 -15.11 -2.86
N ILE A 138 -14.48 -16.03 -1.91
CA ILE A 138 -15.53 -17.06 -2.00
C ILE A 138 -16.77 -16.54 -1.26
N LYS A 139 -17.84 -16.22 -1.99
CA LYS A 139 -19.15 -15.90 -1.41
C LYS A 139 -19.96 -17.18 -1.29
N PHE A 140 -20.18 -17.67 -0.07
CA PHE A 140 -21.06 -18.82 0.16
C PHE A 140 -22.53 -18.40 -0.05
N PRO A 141 -23.25 -18.90 -1.08
CA PRO A 141 -24.58 -18.41 -1.41
C PRO A 141 -25.70 -18.84 -0.44
N LYS A 142 -25.41 -19.71 0.55
CA LYS A 142 -26.42 -20.44 1.32
C LYS A 142 -26.21 -20.45 2.85
N LEU A 143 -25.67 -19.39 3.44
CA LEU A 143 -25.83 -19.18 4.88
C LEU A 143 -27.11 -18.37 5.12
N GLY A 144 -28.21 -19.12 5.23
CA GLY A 144 -29.54 -18.59 5.52
C GLY A 144 -29.57 -17.90 6.88
N ARG A 145 -30.19 -16.73 6.90
CA ARG A 145 -30.58 -15.99 8.10
C ARG A 145 -31.52 -16.89 8.92
N GLN A 146 -31.05 -17.48 10.01
CA GLN A 146 -31.95 -18.09 10.98
C GLN A 146 -32.69 -16.93 11.67
N SER A 147 -33.98 -16.77 11.36
CA SER A 147 -34.85 -15.94 12.18
C SER A 147 -34.98 -16.60 13.55
N LEU A 148 -34.58 -15.87 14.59
CA LEU A 148 -34.96 -16.18 15.97
C LEU A 148 -36.48 -16.09 16.04
N GLY A 149 -37.12 -17.25 16.17
CA GLY A 149 -38.47 -17.37 16.67
C GLY A 149 -38.36 -17.83 18.12
N LEU A 150 -38.68 -16.91 19.02
CA LEU A 150 -39.35 -17.02 20.33
C LEU A 150 -38.98 -15.80 21.18
#